data_AF-A0AA88WMB9-F1
#
_entry.id   AF-A0AA88WMB9-F1
#
_cell.length_a   1.000
_cell.length_b   1.000
_cell.length_c   1.000
_cell.angle_alpha   90.00
_cell.angle_beta   90.00
_cell.angle_gamma   90.00
#
_symmetry.space_group_name_H-M   'P 1'
#
loop_
_entity.id
_entity.type
_entity.pdbx_description
1 polymer ?
#
loop_
_entity_poly.entity_id
_entity_poly.type
_entity_poly.pdbx_seq_one_letter_code
_entity_poly.pdbx_strand_id
1 'polypeptide(L)'
;MDFKSSDVKLWREALSSYPTRIESLNKPNLATLDNFYCNLLPPLIRQRSPNPHITTSELAQLMQPRLLDFLSSLEDEIVKSASEKAFKSLPDVSKAVSELMVLKGVGPATASAVLVAYLPDVVSFMSDECDHNLPGYICTEIGVT
;
A
#
# COMPACT_ATOMS: atom_id res chain seq x y z
N MET A 1 -21.00 4.46 11.77
CA MET A 1 -21.16 4.47 10.29
C MET A 1 -22.10 3.33 9.94
N ASP A 2 -23.21 3.61 9.27
CA ASP A 2 -24.05 2.55 8.68
C ASP A 2 -23.50 2.26 7.28
N PHE A 3 -22.88 1.09 7.12
CA PHE A 3 -22.46 0.63 5.81
C PHE A 3 -23.70 0.34 4.96
N LYS A 4 -23.69 0.75 3.69
CA LYS A 4 -24.79 0.47 2.76
C LYS A 4 -25.05 -1.02 2.55
N SER A 5 -24.08 -1.88 2.85
CA SER A 5 -24.20 -3.33 2.78
C SER A 5 -23.12 -4.01 3.61
N SER A 6 -23.50 -5.06 4.35
CA SER A 6 -22.60 -6.03 4.96
C SER A 6 -22.61 -7.38 4.22
N ASP A 7 -23.25 -7.46 3.05
CA ASP A 7 -23.35 -8.70 2.26
C ASP A 7 -22.04 -8.98 1.51
N VAL A 8 -21.37 -10.06 1.92
CA VAL A 8 -20.11 -10.54 1.35
C VAL A 8 -20.22 -10.79 -0.16
N LYS A 9 -21.38 -11.24 -0.67
CA LYS A 9 -21.56 -11.50 -2.11
C LYS A 9 -21.53 -10.20 -2.90
N LEU A 10 -22.20 -9.16 -2.41
CA LEU A 10 -22.19 -7.83 -3.05
C LEU A 10 -20.79 -7.23 -3.02
N TRP A 11 -20.04 -7.42 -1.94
CA TRP A 11 -18.63 -6.98 -1.86
C TRP A 11 -17.75 -7.73 -2.85
N ARG A 12 -17.90 -9.05 -2.97
CA ARG A 12 -17.14 -9.85 -3.94
C ARG A 12 -17.46 -9.46 -5.38
N GLU A 13 -18.73 -9.23 -5.69
CA GLU A 13 -19.15 -8.75 -7.00
C GLU A 13 -18.57 -7.36 -7.31
N ALA A 14 -18.67 -6.43 -6.37
CA ALA A 14 -18.08 -5.10 -6.51
C ALA A 14 -16.56 -5.18 -6.75
N LEU A 15 -15.83 -6.00 -5.98
CA LEU A 15 -14.39 -6.24 -6.18
C LEU A 15 -14.10 -6.86 -7.56
N SER A 16 -14.91 -7.82 -8.01
CA SER A 16 -14.73 -8.44 -9.33
C SER A 16 -14.96 -7.46 -10.49
N SER A 17 -15.78 -6.43 -10.29
CA SER A 17 -16.04 -5.37 -11.28
C SER A 17 -14.98 -4.26 -11.30
N TYR A 18 -14.06 -4.25 -10.32
CA TYR A 18 -13.05 -3.19 -10.16
C TYR A 18 -12.15 -3.02 -11.39
N PRO A 19 -11.59 -4.07 -12.01
CA PRO A 19 -10.72 -3.90 -13.19
C PRO A 19 -11.44 -3.20 -14.34
N THR A 20 -12.68 -3.62 -14.64
CA THR A 20 -13.53 -2.99 -15.67
C THR A 20 -13.84 -1.53 -15.32
N ARG A 21 -14.05 -1.23 -14.03
CA ARG A 21 -14.23 0.15 -13.56
C ARG A 21 -12.99 1.01 -13.81
N ILE A 22 -11.80 0.50 -13.51
CA ILE A 22 -10.54 1.21 -13.76
C ILE A 22 -10.35 1.50 -15.25
N GLU A 23 -10.62 0.53 -16.11
CA GLU A 23 -10.57 0.71 -17.57
C GLU A 23 -11.59 1.75 -18.06
N SER A 24 -12.80 1.74 -17.50
CA SER A 24 -13.87 2.68 -17.88
C SER A 24 -13.58 4.15 -17.57
N LEU A 25 -12.62 4.43 -16.66
CA LEU A 25 -12.20 5.80 -16.34
C LEU A 25 -11.38 6.46 -17.47
N ASN A 26 -11.01 5.71 -18.52
CA ASN A 26 -10.25 6.20 -19.68
C ASN A 26 -8.97 6.95 -19.31
N LYS A 27 -8.31 6.52 -18.22
CA LYS A 27 -7.04 7.06 -17.73
C LYS A 27 -5.94 6.00 -17.92
N PRO A 28 -5.22 5.98 -19.05
CA PRO A 28 -4.26 4.90 -19.36
C PRO A 28 -3.13 4.79 -18.33
N ASN A 29 -2.68 5.91 -17.77
CA ASN A 29 -1.68 5.92 -16.70
C ASN A 29 -2.20 5.28 -15.40
N LEU A 30 -3.49 5.43 -15.10
CA LEU A 30 -4.10 4.86 -13.89
C LEU A 30 -4.23 3.35 -14.00
N ALA A 31 -4.72 2.83 -15.13
CA ALA A 31 -4.83 1.40 -15.36
C ALA A 31 -3.46 0.69 -15.34
N THR A 32 -2.45 1.32 -15.94
CA THR A 32 -1.07 0.81 -15.90
C THR A 32 -0.51 0.78 -14.48
N LEU A 33 -0.73 1.85 -13.71
CA LEU A 33 -0.28 1.95 -12.32
C LEU A 33 -1.00 0.94 -11.42
N ASP A 34 -2.31 0.80 -11.56
CA ASP A 34 -3.12 -0.16 -10.81
C ASP A 34 -2.66 -1.60 -11.07
N ASN A 35 -2.44 -1.97 -12.33
CA ASN A 35 -1.91 -3.29 -12.68
C ASN A 35 -0.51 -3.52 -12.09
N PHE A 36 0.36 -2.50 -12.12
CA PHE A 36 1.67 -2.60 -11.50
C PHE A 36 1.56 -2.87 -9.99
N TYR A 37 0.75 -2.10 -9.28
CA TYR A 37 0.59 -2.21 -7.82
C TYR A 37 -0.10 -3.50 -7.40
N CYS A 38 -1.20 -3.89 -8.05
CA CYS A 38 -2.01 -5.03 -7.65
C CYS A 38 -1.41 -6.37 -8.08
N ASN A 39 -0.78 -6.45 -9.27
CA ASN A 39 -0.40 -7.72 -9.88
C ASN A 39 1.11 -7.93 -10.03
N LEU A 40 1.89 -6.87 -10.28
CA LEU A 40 3.32 -7.00 -10.59
C LEU A 40 4.21 -6.82 -9.35
N LEU A 41 3.90 -5.85 -8.50
CA LEU A 41 4.72 -5.51 -7.34
C LEU A 41 4.74 -6.62 -6.25
N PRO A 42 3.61 -7.25 -5.86
CA PRO A 42 3.61 -8.27 -4.83
C PRO A 42 4.52 -9.48 -5.13
N PRO A 43 4.48 -10.11 -6.34
CA PRO A 43 5.38 -11.21 -6.63
C PRO A 43 6.85 -10.77 -6.71
N LEU A 44 7.15 -9.55 -7.18
CA LEU A 44 8.52 -9.01 -7.21
C LEU A 44 9.12 -8.89 -5.81
N ILE A 45 8.34 -8.39 -4.84
CA ILE A 45 8.79 -8.30 -3.44
C ILE A 45 8.99 -9.70 -2.86
N ARG A 46 8.05 -10.63 -3.09
CA ARG A 46 8.13 -12.01 -2.55
C ARG A 46 9.30 -12.81 -3.13
N GLN A 47 9.66 -12.59 -4.40
CA GLN A 47 10.78 -13.28 -5.06
C GLN A 47 12.14 -12.96 -4.43
N ARG A 48 12.27 -11.83 -3.71
CA ARG A 48 13.52 -11.39 -3.04
C ARG A 48 13.78 -12.08 -1.69
N SER A 49 13.06 -13.16 -1.40
CA SER A 49 13.29 -13.99 -0.21
C SER A 49 14.75 -14.48 -0.15
N PRO A 50 15.42 -14.46 1.02
CA PRO A 50 14.85 -14.25 2.36
C PRO A 50 14.70 -12.78 2.80
N ASN A 51 15.15 -11.80 2.02
CA ASN A 51 15.12 -10.38 2.36
C ASN A 51 14.20 -9.61 1.41
N PRO A 52 12.87 -9.72 1.55
CA PRO A 52 11.93 -8.92 0.76
C PRO A 52 12.19 -7.43 1.01
N HIS A 53 12.26 -6.66 -0.06
CA HIS A 53 12.49 -5.22 -0.03
C HIS A 53 11.86 -4.57 -1.27
N ILE A 54 11.60 -3.27 -1.19
CA ILE A 54 11.22 -2.44 -2.34
C ILE A 54 12.42 -1.59 -2.76
N THR A 55 12.54 -1.29 -4.05
CA THR A 55 13.58 -0.38 -4.57
C THR A 55 13.04 1.05 -4.70
N THR A 56 13.92 2.04 -4.81
CA THR A 56 13.49 3.44 -5.00
C THR A 56 12.70 3.61 -6.29
N SER A 57 13.07 2.88 -7.35
CA SER A 57 12.33 2.90 -8.63
C SER A 57 10.90 2.37 -8.49
N GLU A 58 10.68 1.32 -7.70
CA GLU A 58 9.35 0.75 -7.48
C GLU A 58 8.50 1.65 -6.58
N LEU A 59 9.12 2.21 -5.55
CA LEU A 59 8.50 3.22 -4.69
C LEU A 59 8.11 4.46 -5.51
N ALA A 60 8.98 4.90 -6.42
CA ALA A 60 8.73 6.00 -7.34
C ALA A 60 7.65 5.70 -8.38
N GLN A 61 7.55 4.46 -8.82
CA GLN A 61 6.47 4.05 -9.70
C GLN A 61 5.12 4.03 -8.95
N LEU A 62 5.12 3.65 -7.67
CA LEU A 62 3.93 3.68 -6.82
C LEU A 62 3.46 5.11 -6.51
N MET A 63 4.40 6.04 -6.36
CA MET A 63 4.14 7.44 -6.03
C MET A 63 3.92 8.24 -7.32
N GLN A 64 2.71 8.75 -7.52
CA GLN A 64 2.35 9.54 -8.71
C GLN A 64 3.32 10.70 -8.99
N PRO A 65 3.42 11.17 -10.26
CA PRO A 65 4.51 12.03 -10.75
C PRO A 65 4.74 13.36 -10.00
N ARG A 66 3.80 13.81 -9.17
CA ARG A 66 3.96 15.04 -8.37
C ARG A 66 4.88 14.89 -7.15
N LEU A 67 5.22 13.66 -6.75
CA LEU A 67 6.09 13.40 -5.58
C LEU A 67 7.46 12.81 -5.95
N LEU A 68 7.77 12.69 -7.24
CA LEU A 68 9.05 12.16 -7.73
C LEU A 68 10.26 13.01 -7.29
N ASP A 69 10.05 14.32 -7.09
CA ASP A 69 11.10 15.24 -6.62
C ASP A 69 11.62 14.89 -5.22
N PHE A 70 10.84 14.19 -4.39
CA PHE A 70 11.29 13.71 -3.08
C PHE A 70 12.11 12.42 -3.19
N LEU A 71 11.82 11.59 -4.20
CA LEU A 71 12.40 10.27 -4.39
C LEU A 71 13.70 10.28 -5.18
N SER A 72 13.93 11.29 -6.01
CA SER A 72 15.21 11.48 -6.73
C SER A 72 16.42 11.66 -5.80
N SER A 73 16.18 12.02 -4.54
CA SER A 73 17.20 12.17 -3.49
C SER A 73 17.32 10.97 -2.54
N LEU A 74 16.49 9.92 -2.73
CA LEU A 74 16.49 8.75 -1.86
C LEU A 74 17.47 7.70 -2.38
N GLU A 75 18.35 7.25 -1.48
CA GLU A 75 19.28 6.17 -1.76
C GLU A 75 18.60 4.81 -1.63
N ASP A 76 18.86 3.93 -2.61
CA ASP A 76 18.33 2.57 -2.67
C ASP A 76 18.62 1.76 -1.38
N GLU A 77 19.77 1.99 -0.75
CA GLU A 77 20.12 1.30 0.50
C GLU A 77 19.22 1.70 1.68
N ILE A 78 18.84 2.98 1.75
CA ILE A 78 17.96 3.49 2.82
C ILE A 78 16.55 2.92 2.61
N VAL A 79 16.05 2.91 1.37
CA VAL A 79 14.73 2.35 1.04
C VAL A 79 14.68 0.84 1.33
N LYS A 80 15.74 0.10 0.98
CA LYS A 80 15.87 -1.32 1.30
C LYS A 80 15.90 -1.56 2.80
N SER A 81 16.74 -0.85 3.54
CA SER A 81 16.86 -1.01 4.99
C SER A 81 15.55 -0.70 5.71
N ALA A 82 14.87 0.39 5.34
CA ALA A 82 13.58 0.78 5.91
C ALA A 82 12.49 -0.26 5.60
N SER A 83 12.39 -0.72 4.33
CA SER A 83 11.39 -1.71 3.95
C SER A 83 11.62 -3.08 4.61
N GLU A 84 12.87 -3.54 4.73
CA GLU A 84 13.18 -4.78 5.45
C GLU A 84 12.79 -4.71 6.93
N LYS A 85 13.08 -3.59 7.61
CA LYS A 85 12.69 -3.38 9.01
C LYS A 85 11.17 -3.33 9.19
N ALA A 86 10.48 -2.68 8.25
CA ALA A 86 9.04 -2.59 8.24
C ALA A 86 8.40 -3.98 8.09
N PHE A 87 8.87 -4.78 7.12
CA PHE A 87 8.33 -6.13 6.90
C PHE A 87 8.63 -7.07 8.07
N LYS A 88 9.80 -6.95 8.70
CA LYS A 88 10.14 -7.70 9.93
C LYS A 88 9.31 -7.29 11.15
N SER A 89 8.71 -6.10 11.13
CA SER A 89 7.87 -5.61 12.23
C SER A 89 6.43 -6.13 12.17
N LEU A 90 6.02 -6.74 11.05
CA LEU A 90 4.69 -7.35 10.95
C LEU A 90 4.57 -8.55 11.92
N PRO A 91 3.41 -8.73 12.58
CA PRO A 91 2.11 -8.10 12.28
C PRO A 91 1.85 -6.71 12.91
N ASP A 92 2.83 -6.09 13.57
CA ASP A 92 2.68 -4.74 14.14
C ASP A 92 2.73 -3.66 13.04
N VAL A 93 1.54 -3.31 12.53
CA VAL A 93 1.38 -2.34 11.44
C VAL A 93 1.81 -0.93 11.85
N SER A 94 1.51 -0.50 13.09
CA SER A 94 1.90 0.83 13.58
C SER A 94 3.41 1.00 13.55
N LYS A 95 4.12 -0.04 13.99
CA LYS A 95 5.57 -0.07 13.97
C LYS A 95 6.12 -0.15 12.55
N ALA A 96 5.55 -1.01 11.71
CA ALA A 96 5.94 -1.15 10.31
C ALA A 96 5.77 0.16 9.50
N VAL A 97 4.68 0.90 9.73
CA VAL A 97 4.45 2.22 9.14
C VAL A 97 5.52 3.23 9.62
N SER A 98 5.82 3.23 10.91
CA SER A 98 6.83 4.13 11.49
C SER A 98 8.23 3.91 10.90
N GLU A 99 8.61 2.66 10.63
CA GLU A 99 9.89 2.31 9.98
C GLU A 99 9.98 2.87 8.54
N LEU A 100 8.86 2.89 7.80
CA LEU A 100 8.79 3.45 6.44
C LEU A 100 8.68 4.98 6.42
N MET A 101 8.07 5.59 7.43
CA MET A 101 7.96 7.06 7.57
C MET A 101 9.29 7.77 7.82
N VAL A 102 10.37 7.02 8.11
CA VAL A 102 11.73 7.56 8.12
C VAL A 102 12.17 8.03 6.73
N LEU A 103 11.57 7.48 5.66
CA LEU A 103 11.85 7.87 4.29
C LEU A 103 11.21 9.23 3.98
N LYS A 104 12.01 10.16 3.45
CA LYS A 104 11.55 11.50 3.11
C LYS A 104 10.49 11.45 2.00
N GLY A 105 9.31 12.02 2.28
CA GLY A 105 8.18 12.01 1.34
C GLY A 105 7.28 10.77 1.44
N VAL A 106 7.58 9.83 2.34
CA VAL A 106 6.69 8.70 2.65
C VAL A 106 5.81 9.07 3.85
N GLY A 107 4.53 9.31 3.61
CA GLY A 107 3.52 9.50 4.66
C GLY A 107 2.86 8.18 5.08
N PRO A 108 1.99 8.19 6.09
CA PRO A 108 1.25 7.01 6.57
C PRO A 108 0.48 6.30 5.45
N ALA A 109 -0.15 7.05 4.55
CA ALA A 109 -0.87 6.49 3.41
C ALA A 109 0.08 5.71 2.46
N THR A 110 1.19 6.31 2.05
CA THR A 110 2.20 5.67 1.20
C THR A 110 2.84 4.47 1.89
N ALA A 111 3.20 4.59 3.17
CA ALA A 111 3.76 3.49 3.95
C ALA A 111 2.79 2.31 4.02
N SER A 112 1.50 2.57 4.27
CA SER A 112 0.47 1.52 4.29
C SER A 112 0.30 0.85 2.93
N ALA A 113 0.38 1.60 1.81
CA ALA A 113 0.35 1.00 0.46
C ALA A 113 1.50 0.03 0.23
N VAL A 114 2.72 0.39 0.65
CA VAL A 114 3.89 -0.51 0.54
C VAL A 114 3.68 -1.79 1.37
N LEU A 115 3.11 -1.67 2.57
CA LEU A 115 2.83 -2.82 3.42
C LEU A 115 1.71 -3.72 2.86
N VAL A 116 0.65 -3.12 2.30
CA VAL A 116 -0.43 -3.84 1.60
C VAL A 116 0.12 -4.59 0.38
N ALA A 117 1.03 -3.98 -0.39
CA ALA A 117 1.66 -4.66 -1.52
C ALA A 117 2.47 -5.90 -1.09
N TYR A 118 3.09 -5.86 0.09
CA TYR A 118 3.85 -6.98 0.63
C TYR A 118 2.92 -8.07 1.20
N LEU A 119 2.03 -7.68 2.11
CA LEU A 119 1.18 -8.58 2.89
C LEU A 119 -0.28 -8.11 2.90
N PRO A 120 -1.00 -8.25 1.76
CA PRO A 120 -2.36 -7.73 1.60
C PRO A 120 -3.38 -8.44 2.51
N ASP A 121 -3.06 -9.64 2.98
CA ASP A 121 -3.94 -10.42 3.85
C ASP A 121 -3.92 -9.96 5.32
N VAL A 122 -2.93 -9.14 5.71
CA VAL A 122 -2.70 -8.72 7.10
C VAL A 122 -2.78 -7.21 7.26
N VAL A 123 -2.42 -6.44 6.22
CA VAL A 123 -2.35 -4.99 6.29
C VAL A 123 -3.42 -4.35 5.39
N SER A 124 -4.05 -3.30 5.90
CA SER A 124 -5.06 -2.50 5.19
C SER A 124 -4.48 -1.16 4.73
N PHE A 125 -4.97 -0.63 3.62
CA PHE A 125 -4.59 0.71 3.16
C PHE A 125 -5.19 1.77 4.09
N MET A 126 -4.34 2.69 4.58
CA MET A 126 -4.74 3.83 5.40
C MET A 126 -4.92 5.05 4.49
N SER A 127 -6.13 5.61 4.45
CA SER A 127 -6.43 6.84 3.69
C SER A 127 -6.57 8.04 4.64
N ASP A 128 -6.10 9.22 4.24
CA ASP A 128 -6.24 10.46 5.03
C ASP A 128 -7.70 10.86 5.29
N GLU A 129 -8.65 10.37 4.47
CA GLU A 129 -10.10 10.54 4.69
C GLU A 129 -10.62 9.74 5.90
N CYS A 130 -9.82 8.80 6.43
CA CYS A 130 -10.17 8.02 7.63
C CYS A 130 -9.76 8.71 8.94
N ASP A 131 -9.08 9.85 8.89
CA ASP A 131 -8.35 10.41 10.04
C ASP A 131 -9.17 11.36 10.93
N HIS A 132 -10.39 11.73 10.56
CA HIS A 132 -11.10 12.81 11.26
C HIS A 132 -12.08 12.41 12.37
N ASN A 133 -12.11 11.17 12.88
CA ASN A 133 -13.05 10.91 13.99
C ASN A 133 -12.81 9.76 14.98
N LEU A 134 -11.61 9.20 15.13
CA LEU A 134 -11.40 8.16 16.15
C LEU A 134 -10.08 8.33 16.92
N PRO A 135 -10.12 8.68 18.23
CA PRO A 135 -8.94 8.60 19.08
C PRO A 135 -8.56 7.11 19.25
N GLY A 136 -7.42 6.71 18.70
CA GLY A 136 -6.78 5.41 18.97
C GLY A 136 -6.96 4.31 17.92
N TYR A 137 -7.56 4.58 16.76
CA TYR A 137 -7.76 3.57 15.71
C TYR A 137 -6.80 3.79 14.53
N ILE A 138 -5.62 3.21 14.62
CA ILE A 138 -4.90 2.78 13.40
C ILE A 138 -5.81 1.70 12.81
N CYS A 139 -6.33 1.90 11.59
CA CYS A 139 -7.23 0.98 10.91
C CYS A 139 -6.55 -0.40 10.70
N THR A 140 -6.59 -1.27 11.70
CA THR A 140 -6.07 -2.65 11.65
C THR A 140 -7.12 -3.72 11.93
N GLU A 141 -8.42 -3.42 11.86
CA GLU A 141 -9.46 -4.45 11.93
C GLU A 141 -10.26 -4.52 10.63
N ILE A 142 -9.66 -5.14 9.61
CA ILE A 142 -10.40 -6.14 8.83
C ILE A 142 -9.97 -7.49 9.37
N GLY A 143 -10.55 -7.82 10.53
CA GLY A 143 -10.50 -9.16 11.08
C GLY A 143 -11.09 -10.14 10.08
N VAL A 144 -10.25 -11.07 9.64
CA VAL A 144 -10.71 -12.36 9.11
C VAL A 144 -11.45 -13.06 10.25
N THR A 145 -12.78 -13.09 10.16
CA THR A 145 -13.65 -14.19 10.61
C THR A 145 -15.00 -14.08 9.91
#